data_AF-V4XT50-F1
#
_entry.id   AF-V4XT50-F1
#
_cell.length_a   1.000
_cell.length_b   1.000
_cell.length_c   1.000
_cell.angle_alpha   90.00
_cell.angle_beta   90.00
_cell.angle_gamma   90.00
#
_symmetry.space_group_name_H-M   'P 1'
#
loop_
_entity.id
_entity.type
_entity.pdbx_description
1 polymer ?
#
loop_
_entity_poly.entity_id
_entity_poly.type
_entity_poly.pdbx_seq_one_letter_code
_entity_poly.pdbx_strand_id
1 'polypeptide(L)'
;LAADADGPTELRELAFEAIATERGKLASLGRRLARAYAERRDHAAVDPLPGVPEVVRALRRETSVGLVTNGGPAMQRDKLAALGLTDAFGVEVFAGHPNDHEEWGVVAAKPDPEPFRVALDRLGVPPERAAHVGNAPAADVVGAARAGLTTVLVGGHGSDDGPVPDHAVDSVADLAPGASPLD
;
A
#
# COMPACT_ATOMS: atom_id res chain seq x y z
N LEU A 1 -0.01 1.71 21.50
CA LEU A 1 1.12 1.91 20.57
C LEU A 1 0.80 2.98 19.52
N ALA A 2 -0.17 2.78 18.63
CA ALA A 2 -0.48 3.80 17.60
C ALA A 2 -1.14 5.07 18.15
N ALA A 3 -1.89 4.97 19.25
CA ALA A 3 -2.60 6.10 19.87
C ALA A 3 -1.70 7.07 20.66
N ASP A 4 -0.46 6.68 20.96
CA ASP A 4 0.44 7.40 21.87
C ASP A 4 1.65 8.03 21.16
N ALA A 5 1.69 8.02 19.83
CA ALA A 5 2.82 8.48 19.03
C ALA A 5 2.52 9.80 18.32
N ASP A 6 3.41 10.80 18.46
CA ASP A 6 3.35 12.10 17.78
C ASP A 6 3.86 12.04 16.31
N GLY A 7 3.84 10.85 15.70
CA GLY A 7 4.17 10.66 14.28
C GLY A 7 4.87 9.35 13.94
N PRO A 8 5.20 9.13 12.66
CA PRO A 8 5.73 7.85 12.16
C PRO A 8 7.12 7.49 12.70
N THR A 9 7.90 8.48 13.13
CA THR A 9 9.21 8.24 13.77
C THR A 9 9.02 7.69 15.17
N GLU A 10 8.22 8.36 16.00
CA GLU A 10 7.95 7.91 17.36
C GLU A 10 7.19 6.59 17.40
N LEU A 11 6.23 6.40 16.48
CA LEU A 11 5.53 5.12 16.33
C LEU A 11 6.50 3.97 16.11
N ARG A 12 7.56 4.19 15.31
CA ARG A 12 8.59 3.17 15.06
C ARG A 12 9.47 2.94 16.28
N GLU A 13 9.84 4.00 17.01
CA GLU A 13 10.57 3.86 18.27
C GLU A 13 9.78 3.03 19.28
N LEU A 14 8.50 3.35 19.47
CA LEU A 14 7.59 2.63 20.37
C LEU A 14 7.38 1.18 19.93
N ALA A 15 7.25 0.93 18.62
CA ALA A 15 7.12 -0.43 18.10
C ALA A 15 8.38 -1.28 18.38
N PHE A 16 9.57 -0.73 18.13
CA PHE A 16 10.82 -1.44 18.40
C PHE A 16 11.06 -1.60 19.91
N GLU A 17 10.68 -0.61 20.72
CA GLU A 17 10.69 -0.71 22.18
C GLU A 17 9.82 -1.86 22.68
N ALA A 18 8.58 -1.96 22.17
CA ALA A 18 7.65 -3.02 22.51
C ALA A 18 8.22 -4.40 22.14
N ILE A 19 8.72 -4.55 20.90
CA ILE A 19 9.35 -5.80 20.44
C ILE A 19 10.57 -6.15 21.32
N ALA A 20 11.42 -5.18 21.65
CA ALA A 20 12.58 -5.43 22.50
C ALA A 20 12.16 -5.93 23.89
N THR A 21 11.15 -5.29 24.49
CA THR A 21 10.64 -5.63 25.81
C THR A 21 10.00 -7.02 25.82
N GLU A 22 9.18 -7.33 24.81
CA GLU A 22 8.56 -8.66 24.63
C GLU A 22 9.61 -9.77 24.53
N ARG A 23 10.77 -9.46 23.92
CA ARG A 23 11.91 -10.40 23.79
C ARG A 23 12.85 -10.40 25.00
N GLY A 24 12.46 -9.78 26.12
CA GLY A 24 13.25 -9.71 27.35
C GLY A 24 14.51 -8.84 27.22
N LYS A 25 14.50 -7.86 26.31
CA LYS A 25 15.58 -6.88 26.11
C LYS A 25 15.19 -5.51 26.67
N LEU A 26 16.18 -4.63 26.78
CA LEU A 26 15.97 -3.26 27.28
C LEU A 26 15.15 -2.43 26.28
N ALA A 27 14.17 -1.68 26.77
CA ALA A 27 13.39 -0.70 26.00
C ALA A 27 14.28 0.28 25.21
N SER A 28 15.34 0.78 25.86
CA SER A 28 16.32 1.70 25.25
C SER A 28 17.09 1.07 24.08
N LEU A 29 17.28 -0.25 24.08
CA LEU A 29 17.85 -0.95 22.92
C LEU A 29 16.90 -0.89 21.73
N GLY A 30 15.59 -1.11 21.95
CA GLY A 30 14.56 -0.99 20.92
C GLY A 30 14.57 0.39 20.27
N ARG A 31 14.51 1.46 21.07
CA ARG A 31 14.57 2.84 20.54
C ARG A 31 15.86 3.13 19.77
N ARG A 32 17.02 2.69 20.27
CA ARG A 32 18.31 2.83 19.56
C ARG A 32 18.30 2.11 18.21
N LEU A 33 17.72 0.90 18.16
CA LEU A 33 17.59 0.15 16.91
C LEU A 33 16.63 0.85 15.93
N ALA A 34 15.53 1.43 16.41
CA ALA A 34 14.62 2.20 15.56
C ALA A 34 15.30 3.41 14.91
N ARG A 35 16.12 4.15 15.67
CA ARG A 35 16.93 5.27 15.15
C ARG A 35 17.96 4.80 14.13
N ALA A 36 18.73 3.78 14.48
CA ALA A 36 19.74 3.22 13.58
C ALA A 36 19.13 2.65 12.29
N TYR A 37 17.93 2.08 12.38
CA TYR A 37 17.13 1.65 11.23
C TYR A 37 16.70 2.85 10.39
N ALA A 38 16.12 3.89 10.99
CA ALA A 38 15.69 5.09 10.26
C ALA A 38 16.84 5.78 9.53
N GLU A 39 18.03 5.84 10.14
CA GLU A 39 19.25 6.40 9.54
C GLU A 39 19.78 5.59 8.35
N ARG A 40 19.59 4.27 8.35
CA ARG A 40 20.16 3.35 7.35
C ARG A 40 19.17 2.85 6.33
N ARG A 41 17.89 3.17 6.51
CA ARG A 41 16.82 2.66 5.66
C ARG A 41 16.95 3.29 4.28
N ASP A 42 17.41 2.47 3.34
CA ASP A 42 17.37 2.79 1.92
C ASP A 42 16.02 2.36 1.35
N HIS A 43 15.27 3.31 0.80
CA HIS A 43 13.98 3.05 0.18
C HIS A 43 14.11 2.46 -1.24
N ALA A 44 15.26 2.61 -1.88
CA ALA A 44 15.56 1.99 -3.16
C ALA A 44 16.02 0.53 -3.02
N ALA A 45 16.36 0.07 -1.81
CA ALA A 45 16.72 -1.31 -1.53
C ALA A 45 15.48 -2.24 -1.52
N VAL A 46 14.85 -2.39 -2.68
CA VAL A 46 13.66 -3.23 -2.92
C VAL A 46 13.84 -4.06 -4.20
N ASP A 47 13.26 -5.26 -4.20
CA ASP A 47 13.18 -6.13 -5.37
C ASP A 47 11.73 -6.22 -5.86
N PRO A 48 11.50 -6.29 -7.19
CA PRO A 48 10.17 -6.53 -7.71
C PRO A 48 9.70 -7.93 -7.32
N LEU A 49 8.42 -8.03 -6.95
CA LEU A 49 7.77 -9.33 -6.90
C LEU A 49 7.75 -9.94 -8.32
N PRO A 50 7.97 -11.26 -8.47
CA PRO A 50 8.02 -11.91 -9.78
C PRO A 50 6.80 -11.60 -10.65
N GLY A 51 7.02 -11.14 -11.89
CA GLY A 51 5.98 -10.88 -12.88
C GLY A 51 5.18 -9.58 -12.68
N VAL A 52 5.35 -8.87 -11.56
CA VAL A 52 4.56 -7.68 -11.25
C VAL A 52 4.82 -6.53 -12.22
N PRO A 53 6.08 -6.17 -12.53
CA PRO A 53 6.33 -5.09 -13.48
C PRO A 53 5.76 -5.40 -14.88
N GLU A 54 5.76 -6.66 -15.30
CA GLU A 54 5.21 -7.10 -16.58
C GLU A 54 3.67 -6.97 -16.59
N VAL A 55 3.00 -7.47 -15.54
CA VAL A 55 1.53 -7.40 -15.43
C VAL A 55 1.04 -5.97 -15.35
N VAL A 56 1.67 -5.10 -14.54
CA VAL A 56 1.29 -3.69 -14.44
C VAL A 56 1.39 -3.01 -15.82
N ARG A 57 2.48 -3.25 -16.55
CA ARG A 57 2.66 -2.69 -17.91
C ARG A 57 1.68 -3.26 -18.93
N ALA A 58 1.31 -4.54 -18.81
CA ALA A 58 0.31 -5.16 -19.67
C ALA A 58 -1.08 -4.56 -19.42
N LEU A 59 -1.51 -4.49 -18.15
CA LEU A 59 -2.80 -3.91 -17.74
C LEU A 59 -2.93 -2.46 -18.21
N ARG A 60 -1.87 -1.65 -18.13
CA ARG A 60 -1.90 -0.25 -18.59
C ARG A 60 -2.23 -0.09 -20.09
N ARG A 61 -2.09 -1.15 -20.90
CA ARG A 61 -2.45 -1.10 -22.34
C ARG A 61 -3.96 -1.25 -22.55
N GLU A 62 -4.67 -1.83 -21.59
CA GLU A 62 -6.07 -2.25 -21.73
C GLU A 62 -6.99 -1.52 -20.74
N THR A 63 -6.44 -1.06 -19.61
CA THR A 63 -7.19 -0.38 -18.55
C THR A 63 -6.41 0.77 -17.91
N SER A 64 -7.14 1.62 -17.18
CA SER A 64 -6.56 2.64 -16.30
C SER A 64 -5.96 1.98 -15.06
N VAL A 65 -4.70 2.26 -14.77
CA VAL A 65 -3.99 1.73 -13.59
C VAL A 65 -3.58 2.89 -12.69
N GLY A 66 -3.96 2.83 -11.40
CA GLY A 66 -3.58 3.80 -10.38
C GLY A 66 -2.83 3.14 -9.22
N LEU A 67 -2.03 3.94 -8.51
CA LEU A 67 -1.34 3.53 -7.29
C LEU A 67 -2.01 4.18 -6.08
N VAL A 68 -2.44 3.37 -5.10
CA VAL A 68 -2.92 3.85 -3.81
C VAL A 68 -2.10 3.22 -2.69
N THR A 69 -1.29 4.03 -2.01
CA THR A 69 -0.29 3.52 -1.08
C THR A 69 -0.18 4.37 0.19
N ASN A 70 -0.02 3.71 1.34
CA ASN A 70 0.27 4.42 2.60
C ASN A 70 1.77 4.75 2.66
N GLY A 71 2.10 6.00 2.99
CA GLY A 71 3.48 6.47 3.12
C GLY A 71 3.79 7.64 2.20
N GLY A 72 4.76 8.47 2.61
CA GLY A 72 5.04 9.74 1.95
C GLY A 72 5.63 9.61 0.53
N PRO A 73 5.41 10.62 -0.34
CA PRO A 73 5.81 10.58 -1.76
C PRO A 73 7.28 10.25 -1.98
N ALA A 74 8.21 10.89 -1.25
CA ALA A 74 9.66 10.68 -1.44
C ALA A 74 10.07 9.20 -1.31
N MET A 75 9.67 8.55 -0.21
CA MET A 75 9.95 7.13 0.04
C MET A 75 9.37 6.23 -1.06
N GLN A 76 8.16 6.52 -1.52
CA GLN A 76 7.49 5.66 -2.49
C GLN A 76 8.06 5.86 -3.90
N ARG A 77 8.51 7.07 -4.24
CA ARG A 77 9.22 7.36 -5.49
C ARG A 77 10.55 6.64 -5.57
N ASP A 78 11.33 6.58 -4.49
CA ASP A 78 12.58 5.83 -4.47
C ASP A 78 12.35 4.35 -4.81
N LYS A 79 11.28 3.75 -4.27
CA LYS A 79 10.87 2.37 -4.61
C LYS A 79 10.44 2.25 -6.06
N LEU A 80 9.56 3.14 -6.55
CA LEU A 80 9.08 3.08 -7.93
C LEU A 80 10.23 3.21 -8.93
N ALA A 81 11.21 4.09 -8.66
CA ALA A 81 12.40 4.24 -9.47
C ALA A 81 13.25 2.97 -9.48
N ALA A 82 13.53 2.39 -8.31
CA ALA A 82 14.28 1.13 -8.20
C ALA A 82 13.61 -0.04 -8.94
N LEU A 83 12.26 -0.06 -8.96
CA LEU A 83 11.46 -1.09 -9.62
C LEU A 83 11.22 -0.83 -11.12
N GLY A 84 11.65 0.32 -11.66
CA GLY A 84 11.35 0.71 -13.04
C GLY A 84 9.86 0.89 -13.33
N LEU A 85 9.14 1.48 -12.36
CA LEU A 85 7.69 1.70 -12.36
C LEU A 85 7.28 3.18 -12.24
N THR A 86 8.22 4.12 -12.36
CA THR A 86 7.96 5.57 -12.20
C THR A 86 6.82 6.09 -13.07
N ASP A 87 6.64 5.57 -14.30
CA ASP A 87 5.59 6.01 -15.22
C ASP A 87 4.51 4.94 -15.45
N ALA A 88 4.39 3.99 -14.52
CA ALA A 88 3.49 2.86 -14.66
C ALA A 88 2.03 3.20 -14.33
N PHE A 89 1.80 4.27 -13.58
CA PHE A 89 0.49 4.62 -13.03
C PHE A 89 -0.02 5.95 -13.61
N GLY A 90 -1.31 6.00 -13.95
CA GLY A 90 -1.98 7.23 -14.42
C GLY A 90 -2.36 8.18 -13.28
N VAL A 91 -2.41 7.66 -12.05
CA VAL A 91 -2.59 8.42 -10.81
C VAL A 91 -1.79 7.77 -9.69
N GLU A 92 -1.20 8.57 -8.81
CA GLU A 92 -0.50 8.12 -7.61
C GLU A 92 -1.06 8.85 -6.39
N VAL A 93 -1.62 8.10 -5.44
CA VAL A 93 -2.15 8.62 -4.17
C VAL A 93 -1.29 8.13 -3.02
N PHE A 94 -0.62 9.07 -2.35
CA PHE A 94 0.25 8.86 -1.19
C PHE A 94 -0.54 9.16 0.08
N ALA A 95 -1.19 8.14 0.61
CA ALA A 95 -2.11 8.22 1.74
C ALA A 95 -1.38 8.37 3.09
N GLY A 96 -1.96 9.15 3.99
CA GLY A 96 -1.43 9.49 5.31
C GLY A 96 -0.33 10.56 5.30
N HIS A 97 -0.09 11.22 4.17
CA HIS A 97 0.94 12.23 4.00
C HIS A 97 0.47 13.35 3.06
N PRO A 98 1.12 14.54 3.10
CA PRO A 98 0.93 15.55 2.08
C PRO A 98 1.26 14.97 0.70
N ASN A 99 0.34 15.15 -0.25
CA ASN A 99 0.52 14.77 -1.65
C ASN A 99 1.11 15.95 -2.44
N ASP A 100 1.72 15.68 -3.59
CA ASP A 100 2.22 16.74 -4.48
C ASP A 100 1.08 17.52 -5.17
N HIS A 101 -0.13 16.96 -5.15
CA HIS A 101 -1.36 17.65 -5.50
C HIS A 101 -1.76 18.57 -4.34
N GLU A 102 -1.40 19.85 -4.43
CA GLU A 102 -1.74 20.85 -3.40
C GLU A 102 -3.23 20.86 -3.08
N GLU A 103 -4.10 20.61 -4.07
CA GLU A 103 -5.56 20.55 -3.87
C GLU A 103 -6.02 19.37 -3.00
N TRP A 104 -5.25 18.29 -2.89
CA TRP A 104 -5.60 17.13 -2.07
C TRP A 104 -5.13 17.27 -0.63
N GLY A 105 -4.10 18.09 -0.39
CA GLY A 105 -3.49 18.22 0.93
C GLY A 105 -3.04 16.86 1.49
N VAL A 106 -3.52 16.53 2.68
CA VAL A 106 -3.30 15.22 3.31
C VAL A 106 -4.52 14.34 3.08
N VAL A 107 -4.35 13.31 2.25
CA VAL A 107 -5.34 12.25 2.05
C VAL A 107 -5.22 11.25 3.19
N ALA A 108 -6.32 10.84 3.82
CA ALA A 108 -6.34 9.89 4.93
C ALA A 108 -5.70 8.55 4.55
N ALA A 109 -5.04 7.90 5.52
CA ALA A 109 -4.42 6.60 5.31
C ALA A 109 -5.48 5.48 5.16
N LYS A 110 -5.21 4.48 4.32
CA LYS A 110 -6.00 3.24 4.30
C LYS A 110 -6.06 2.64 5.72
N PRO A 111 -7.22 2.16 6.22
CA PRO A 111 -8.44 1.80 5.49
C PRO A 111 -9.51 2.89 5.35
N ASP A 112 -9.15 4.17 5.47
CA ASP A 112 -10.08 5.22 5.04
C ASP A 112 -10.41 5.04 3.53
N PRO A 113 -11.67 5.19 3.11
CA PRO A 113 -12.04 5.12 1.69
C PRO A 113 -11.59 6.32 0.86
N GLU A 114 -11.23 7.47 1.48
CA GLU A 114 -10.80 8.68 0.80
C GLU A 114 -9.70 8.47 -0.27
N PRO A 115 -8.56 7.80 0.01
CA PRO A 115 -7.51 7.61 -1.00
C PRO A 115 -7.96 6.84 -2.24
N PHE A 116 -8.93 5.92 -2.11
CA PHE A 116 -9.50 5.21 -3.24
C PHE A 116 -10.44 6.10 -4.05
N ARG A 117 -11.27 6.90 -3.38
CA ARG A 117 -12.16 7.87 -4.04
C ARG A 117 -11.38 8.91 -4.82
N VAL A 118 -10.31 9.45 -4.25
CA VAL A 118 -9.40 10.38 -4.94
C VAL A 118 -8.82 9.74 -6.21
N ALA A 119 -8.37 8.48 -6.12
CA ALA A 119 -7.85 7.76 -7.29
C ALA A 119 -8.93 7.56 -8.37
N LEU A 120 -10.13 7.11 -7.98
CA LEU A 120 -11.26 6.91 -8.89
C LEU A 120 -11.69 8.20 -9.60
N ASP A 121 -11.84 9.28 -8.84
CA ASP A 121 -12.20 10.61 -9.36
C ASP A 121 -11.17 11.10 -10.37
N ARG A 122 -9.88 10.91 -10.07
CA ARG A 122 -8.80 11.32 -10.97
C ARG A 122 -8.72 10.49 -12.24
N LEU A 123 -9.04 9.19 -12.15
CA LEU A 123 -9.11 8.28 -13.29
C LEU A 123 -10.42 8.41 -14.08
N GLY A 124 -11.46 9.06 -13.52
CA GLY A 124 -12.78 9.16 -14.13
C GLY A 124 -13.50 7.82 -14.22
N VAL A 125 -13.24 6.90 -13.27
CA VAL A 125 -13.78 5.53 -13.27
C VAL A 125 -14.78 5.38 -12.12
N PRO A 126 -15.99 4.87 -12.38
CA PRO A 126 -16.94 4.57 -11.30
C PRO A 126 -16.45 3.35 -10.48
N PRO A 127 -16.70 3.32 -9.16
CA PRO A 127 -16.17 2.29 -8.27
C PRO A 127 -16.57 0.87 -8.69
N GLU A 128 -17.76 0.68 -9.25
CA GLU A 128 -18.26 -0.63 -9.69
C GLU A 128 -17.52 -1.18 -10.92
N ARG A 129 -16.66 -0.37 -11.55
CA ARG A 129 -15.82 -0.74 -12.69
C ARG A 129 -14.33 -0.78 -12.33
N ALA A 130 -14.00 -0.77 -11.05
CA ALA A 130 -12.64 -0.77 -10.56
C ALA A 130 -12.41 -1.88 -9.53
N ALA A 131 -11.23 -2.49 -9.59
CA ALA A 131 -10.74 -3.41 -8.58
C ALA A 131 -9.51 -2.83 -7.88
N HIS A 132 -9.43 -3.02 -6.55
CA HIS A 132 -8.20 -2.74 -5.80
C HIS A 132 -7.47 -4.04 -5.48
N VAL A 133 -6.18 -4.07 -5.84
CA VAL A 133 -5.29 -5.20 -5.63
C VAL A 133 -4.32 -4.85 -4.50
N GLY A 134 -4.36 -5.61 -3.42
CA GLY A 134 -3.52 -5.34 -2.25
C GLY A 134 -3.28 -6.57 -1.38
N ASN A 135 -2.38 -6.45 -0.42
CA ASN A 135 -1.92 -7.57 0.42
C ASN A 135 -2.25 -7.41 1.90
N ALA A 136 -2.83 -6.29 2.31
CA ALA A 136 -3.17 -6.01 3.69
C ALA A 136 -4.70 -6.06 3.90
N PRO A 137 -5.27 -7.16 4.44
CA PRO A 137 -6.73 -7.29 4.60
C PRO A 137 -7.36 -6.09 5.33
N ALA A 138 -6.76 -5.67 6.44
CA ALA A 138 -7.29 -4.58 7.26
C ALA A 138 -7.19 -3.19 6.61
N ALA A 139 -6.29 -2.98 5.64
CA ALA A 139 -6.07 -1.70 4.99
C ALA A 139 -6.63 -1.66 3.57
N ASP A 140 -6.24 -2.62 2.73
CA ASP A 140 -6.60 -2.72 1.32
C ASP A 140 -8.03 -3.21 1.14
N VAL A 141 -8.40 -4.37 1.70
CA VAL A 141 -9.73 -4.96 1.49
C VAL A 141 -10.80 -4.09 2.14
N VAL A 142 -10.63 -3.75 3.43
CA VAL A 142 -11.60 -2.90 4.15
C VAL A 142 -11.75 -1.53 3.50
N GLY A 143 -10.64 -0.89 3.15
CA GLY A 143 -10.67 0.45 2.57
C GLY A 143 -11.31 0.48 1.18
N ALA A 144 -10.93 -0.45 0.31
CA ALA A 144 -11.48 -0.54 -1.04
C ALA A 144 -12.96 -0.94 -1.03
N ALA A 145 -13.37 -1.89 -0.18
CA ALA A 145 -14.78 -2.26 -0.03
C ALA A 145 -15.64 -1.06 0.43
N ARG A 146 -15.14 -0.25 1.37
CA ARG A 146 -15.83 0.99 1.82
C ARG A 146 -15.92 2.07 0.74
N ALA A 147 -15.04 2.01 -0.25
CA ALA A 147 -15.09 2.87 -1.42
C ALA A 147 -15.91 2.27 -2.58
N GLY A 148 -16.41 1.04 -2.44
CA GLY A 148 -17.26 0.37 -3.43
C GLY A 148 -16.50 -0.36 -4.53
N LEU A 149 -15.18 -0.56 -4.40
CA LEU A 149 -14.38 -1.29 -5.38
C LEU A 149 -14.48 -2.79 -5.15
N THR A 150 -14.34 -3.57 -6.23
CA THR A 150 -14.04 -5.01 -6.14
C THR A 150 -12.69 -5.19 -5.44
N THR A 151 -12.62 -6.11 -4.49
CA THR A 151 -11.43 -6.34 -3.66
C THR A 151 -10.68 -7.61 -4.08
N VAL A 152 -9.38 -7.46 -4.33
CA VAL A 152 -8.48 -8.57 -4.67
C VAL A 152 -7.36 -8.64 -3.64
N LEU A 153 -7.36 -9.72 -2.85
CA LEU A 153 -6.31 -9.98 -1.87
C LEU A 153 -5.20 -10.84 -2.50
N VAL A 154 -3.94 -10.40 -2.34
CA VAL A 154 -2.75 -11.12 -2.82
C VAL A 154 -2.03 -11.81 -1.67
N GLY A 155 -1.62 -13.06 -1.89
CA GLY A 155 -0.69 -13.77 -1.00
C GLY A 155 -1.36 -14.38 0.23
N GLY A 156 -2.67 -14.61 0.18
CA GLY A 156 -3.38 -15.36 1.21
C GLY A 156 -4.89 -15.33 1.06
N HIS A 157 -5.52 -16.37 1.60
CA HIS A 157 -6.92 -16.37 1.99
C HIS A 157 -7.07 -15.47 3.22
N GLY A 158 -8.08 -14.59 3.25
CA GLY A 158 -8.40 -13.80 4.44
C GLY A 158 -8.47 -14.71 5.69
N SER A 159 -8.19 -14.17 6.88
CA SER A 159 -8.41 -14.95 8.10
C SER A 159 -9.90 -15.28 8.23
N ASP A 160 -10.26 -16.41 8.85
CA ASP A 160 -11.66 -16.80 9.05
C ASP A 160 -12.50 -15.71 9.77
N ASP A 161 -11.85 -14.92 10.64
CA ASP A 161 -12.44 -13.78 11.35
C ASP A 161 -12.11 -12.41 10.71
N GLY A 162 -11.53 -12.41 9.51
CA GLY A 162 -11.04 -11.21 8.82
C GLY A 162 -11.99 -10.66 7.75
N PRO A 163 -11.65 -9.50 7.18
CA PRO A 163 -12.34 -8.97 6.00
C PRO A 163 -12.29 -10.00 4.86
N VAL A 164 -13.46 -10.36 4.32
CA VAL A 164 -13.59 -11.29 3.19
C VAL A 164 -13.41 -10.49 1.89
N PRO A 165 -12.38 -10.76 1.08
CA PRO A 165 -12.24 -10.14 -0.23
C PRO A 165 -13.18 -10.81 -1.25
N ASP A 166 -13.51 -10.10 -2.33
CA ASP A 166 -14.28 -10.66 -3.44
C ASP A 166 -13.47 -11.73 -4.20
N HIS A 167 -12.16 -11.49 -4.35
CA HIS A 167 -11.22 -12.42 -4.96
C HIS A 167 -9.95 -12.56 -4.12
N ALA A 168 -9.32 -13.72 -4.19
CA ALA A 168 -7.99 -13.97 -3.64
C ALA A 168 -7.11 -14.62 -4.71
N VAL A 169 -5.86 -14.17 -4.80
CA VAL A 169 -4.84 -14.70 -5.71
C VAL A 169 -3.54 -14.93 -4.95
N ASP A 170 -2.72 -15.87 -5.42
CA ASP A 170 -1.43 -16.15 -4.80
C ASP A 170 -0.40 -15.06 -5.17
N SER A 171 -0.49 -14.55 -6.40
CA SER A 171 0.39 -13.52 -6.93
C SER A 171 -0.36 -12.47 -7.74
N VAL A 172 0.15 -11.24 -7.76
CA VAL A 172 -0.29 -10.23 -8.74
C VAL A 172 -0.04 -10.70 -10.18
N ALA A 173 0.92 -11.60 -10.39
CA ALA A 173 1.17 -12.21 -11.70
C ALA A 173 -0.05 -12.96 -12.26
N ASP A 174 -0.95 -13.44 -11.38
CA ASP A 174 -2.17 -14.17 -11.76
C ASP A 174 -3.26 -13.24 -12.33
N LEU A 175 -3.02 -11.93 -12.33
CA LEU A 175 -3.90 -10.90 -12.90
C LEU A 175 -3.48 -10.47 -14.31
N ALA A 176 -2.62 -11.25 -14.97
CA ALA A 176 -2.26 -11.01 -16.36
C ALA A 176 -3.51 -11.06 -17.27
N PRO A 177 -3.61 -10.21 -18.31
CA PRO A 177 -4.72 -10.25 -19.26
C PRO A 177 -4.95 -11.65 -19.85
N GLY A 178 -6.20 -12.14 -19.82
CA GLY A 178 -6.59 -13.45 -20.34
C GLY A 178 -6.39 -14.62 -19.37
N ALA A 179 -5.84 -14.37 -18.17
CA ALA A 179 -5.72 -15.33 -17.08
C ALA A 179 -6.39 -14.83 -15.78
N SER A 180 -6.89 -13.60 -15.78
CA SER A 180 -7.37 -12.91 -14.60
C SER A 180 -8.74 -13.43 -14.15
N PRO A 181 -8.99 -13.58 -12.84
CA PRO A 181 -10.33 -13.88 -12.31
C PRO A 181 -11.32 -12.70 -12.45
N LEU A 182 -10.86 -11.56 -12.96
CA LEU A 182 -11.64 -10.35 -13.18
C LEU A 182 -12.14 -10.21 -14.63
N ASP A 183 -11.76 -11.13 -15.53
CA ASP A 183 -12.14 -11.13 -16.95
C ASP A 183 -13.61 -11.58 -17.18
#